data_AF-A0A956K3U5-F1
#
_entry.id   AF-A0A956K3U5-F1
#
_cell.length_a   1.000
_cell.length_b   1.000
_cell.length_c   1.000
_cell.angle_alpha   90.00
_cell.angle_beta   90.00
_cell.angle_gamma   90.00
#
_symmetry.space_group_name_H-M   'P 1'
#
loop_
_entity.id
_entity.type
_entity.pdbx_description
1 polymer ?
#
loop_
_entity_poly.entity_id
_entity_poly.type
_entity_poly.pdbx_seq_one_letter_code
_entity_poly.pdbx_strand_id
1 'polypeptide(L)'
;MSKSPITVRRWRPEDVPAVIEVQRAAYPDYPDDEQYGRRKLGLALSTFPEGQLLAEVEGRIVGYATSLIVQLDDRVHYTYDEITGQGTFSSHTPAGDTLYGSDIAVHPDFQGRGVAQALWVGRRELLRAYNLRRMIAYGRLPGYPHYAGQLTAREYVEEVSGGRIHDQALTAHLRAGYRVNDVRLDLMADPSSLDWATILEYPNPDFNVERRQIAAAPLLRAARRMRVCAAQYLMRSLSSWADFRRSVEFFVDTADSYHCHLLVLPEFFTVQLLTTFPELPESETMARLAGMHGDYLELFTELARDRGLYILAGSTPVLREGKLYNVAHLFTPSGAVHTQDKLHITPWERQLGIRPGSGLKVFDTPLGRLGIQVCYDIEFPEAARLLTFAGAEVLLVPFSTDERRAYLRVRYSAHARSVENNVYCVLAGNAGNLPTRGNLINYARSAVLTPCDFGFPPEGIAAEADPNVETVAIADLDFAALQQQRELGSVRPLHDRRPDLYRLVGERPPTVLRIS
;
A
#
# COMPACT_ATOMS: atom_id res chain seq x y z
N MET A 1 27.09 -15.74 38.65
CA MET A 1 25.89 -14.88 38.62
C MET A 1 24.81 -15.62 37.85
N SER A 2 23.65 -15.89 38.46
CA SER A 2 22.52 -16.51 37.76
C SER A 2 22.12 -15.62 36.59
N LYS A 3 22.15 -16.13 35.35
CA LYS A 3 21.62 -15.38 34.20
C LYS A 3 20.11 -15.31 34.38
N SER A 4 19.57 -14.10 34.51
CA SER A 4 18.12 -13.89 34.56
C SER A 4 17.45 -14.56 33.36
N PRO A 5 16.32 -15.28 33.55
CA PRO A 5 15.70 -16.05 32.49
C PRO A 5 15.22 -15.13 31.37
N ILE A 6 15.45 -15.54 30.12
CA ILE A 6 14.94 -14.87 28.93
C ILE A 6 13.59 -15.48 28.60
N THR A 7 12.55 -14.67 28.55
CA THR A 7 11.19 -15.10 28.17
C THR A 7 10.91 -14.63 26.75
N VAL A 8 10.45 -15.51 25.87
CA VAL A 8 10.00 -15.15 24.52
C VAL A 8 8.48 -15.23 24.46
N ARG A 9 7.84 -14.18 23.94
CA ARG A 9 6.39 -14.12 23.76
C ARG A 9 6.01 -13.36 22.49
N ARG A 10 4.74 -13.43 22.12
CA ARG A 10 4.18 -12.62 21.03
C ARG A 10 4.05 -11.16 21.45
N TRP A 11 4.10 -10.28 20.46
CA TRP A 11 3.84 -8.86 20.64
C TRP A 11 2.39 -8.61 21.03
N ARG A 12 2.18 -7.50 21.72
CA ARG A 12 0.90 -6.85 21.93
C ARG A 12 0.97 -5.43 21.35
N PRO A 13 -0.17 -4.81 20.97
CA PRO A 13 -0.16 -3.44 20.43
C PRO A 13 0.57 -2.43 21.33
N GLU A 14 0.49 -2.59 22.65
CA GLU A 14 1.17 -1.76 23.64
C GLU A 14 2.70 -1.92 23.69
N ASP A 15 3.26 -2.98 23.10
CA ASP A 15 4.70 -3.23 23.08
C ASP A 15 5.43 -2.46 21.96
N VAL A 16 4.70 -1.96 20.96
CA VAL A 16 5.27 -1.31 19.76
C VAL A 16 6.25 -0.16 20.10
N PRO A 17 5.99 0.73 21.08
CA PRO A 17 6.96 1.76 21.46
C PRO A 17 8.30 1.18 21.94
N ALA A 18 8.27 0.14 22.79
CA ALA A 18 9.49 -0.48 23.30
C ALA A 18 10.26 -1.25 22.20
N VAL A 19 9.55 -1.81 21.21
CA VAL A 19 10.18 -2.39 20.02
C VAL A 19 10.94 -1.32 19.22
N ILE A 20 10.34 -0.14 19.02
CA ILE A 20 11.00 0.98 18.32
C ILE A 20 12.27 1.42 19.08
N GLU A 21 12.22 1.47 20.42
CA GLU A 21 13.39 1.78 21.23
C GLU A 21 14.52 0.75 21.04
N VAL A 22 14.20 -0.55 21.05
CA VAL A 22 15.19 -1.60 20.78
C VAL A 22 15.74 -1.50 19.36
N GLN A 23 14.90 -1.20 18.37
CA GLN A 23 15.33 -1.03 16.98
C GLN A 23 16.32 0.12 16.83
N ARG A 24 15.97 1.30 17.36
CA ARG A 24 16.84 2.49 17.36
C ARG A 24 18.18 2.25 18.05
N ALA A 25 18.15 1.52 19.17
CA ALA A 25 19.36 1.19 19.89
C ALA A 25 20.23 0.17 19.14
N ALA A 26 19.63 -0.77 18.41
CA ALA A 26 20.35 -1.79 17.66
C ALA A 26 20.88 -1.28 16.31
N TYR A 27 20.21 -0.31 15.70
CA TYR A 27 20.53 0.25 14.38
C TYR A 27 20.67 1.78 14.43
N PRO A 28 21.67 2.32 15.15
CA PRO A 28 21.84 3.77 15.29
C PRO A 28 22.14 4.47 13.95
N ASP A 29 22.64 3.74 12.96
CA ASP A 29 23.06 4.26 11.65
C ASP A 29 21.94 4.21 10.59
N TYR A 30 20.75 3.69 10.90
CA TYR A 30 19.63 3.64 9.97
C TYR A 30 18.92 5.01 9.91
N PRO A 31 18.64 5.55 8.72
CA PRO A 31 17.81 6.75 8.56
C PRO A 31 16.45 6.61 9.27
N ASP A 32 15.94 7.69 9.85
CA ASP A 32 14.67 7.67 10.59
C ASP A 32 13.47 7.23 9.74
N ASP A 33 13.51 7.43 8.42
CA ASP A 33 12.50 7.03 7.44
C ASP A 33 12.60 5.56 6.99
N GLU A 34 13.78 4.95 7.12
CA GLU A 34 13.99 3.51 6.88
C GLU A 34 13.65 2.66 8.12
N GLN A 35 13.70 3.25 9.31
CA GLN A 35 13.24 2.60 10.54
C GLN A 35 11.72 2.35 10.52
N TYR A 36 11.31 1.19 11.01
CA TYR A 36 9.90 0.84 11.09
C TYR A 36 9.23 1.64 12.19
N GLY A 37 8.55 2.73 11.79
CA GLY A 37 7.71 3.51 12.67
C GLY A 37 6.51 2.72 13.20
N ARG A 38 5.82 3.32 14.18
CA ARG A 38 4.65 2.74 14.87
C ARG A 38 3.61 2.16 13.91
N ARG A 39 3.37 2.83 12.79
CA ARG A 39 2.39 2.39 11.79
C ARG A 39 2.82 1.12 11.06
N LYS A 40 4.04 1.05 10.51
CA LYS A 40 4.55 -0.16 9.82
C LYS A 40 4.55 -1.37 10.77
N LEU A 41 5.02 -1.17 12.00
CA LEU A 41 4.99 -2.21 13.03
C LEU A 41 3.57 -2.64 13.41
N GLY A 42 2.63 -1.70 13.49
CA GLY A 42 1.21 -2.01 13.70
C GLY A 42 0.58 -2.80 12.56
N LEU A 43 0.92 -2.46 11.31
CA LEU A 43 0.50 -3.20 10.11
C LEU A 43 1.08 -4.62 10.10
N ALA A 44 2.38 -4.77 10.36
CA ALA A 44 3.02 -6.07 10.46
C ALA A 44 2.39 -6.94 11.57
N LEU A 45 2.14 -6.35 12.74
CA LEU A 45 1.50 -7.02 13.88
C LEU A 45 0.07 -7.46 13.57
N SER A 46 -0.74 -6.60 12.96
CA SER A 46 -2.12 -6.93 12.58
C SER A 46 -2.18 -7.98 11.46
N THR A 47 -1.19 -8.00 10.57
CA THR A 47 -1.14 -8.91 9.43
C THR A 47 -0.73 -10.33 9.82
N PHE A 48 0.30 -10.49 10.67
CA PHE A 48 0.73 -11.80 11.14
C PHE A 48 1.19 -11.78 12.61
N PRO A 49 0.24 -11.75 13.57
CA PRO A 49 0.54 -11.63 14.99
C PRO A 49 1.48 -12.72 15.52
N GLU A 50 1.32 -13.96 15.04
CA GLU A 50 2.13 -15.11 15.43
C GLU A 50 3.61 -14.94 15.03
N GLY A 51 3.87 -14.21 13.93
CA GLY A 51 5.21 -13.97 13.41
C GLY A 51 6.02 -12.92 14.17
N GLN A 52 5.38 -12.18 15.08
CA GLN A 52 5.99 -11.07 15.79
C GLN A 52 6.35 -11.51 17.22
N LEU A 53 7.64 -11.71 17.46
CA LEU A 53 8.18 -12.25 18.71
C LEU A 53 9.02 -11.19 19.42
N LEU A 54 8.94 -11.15 20.75
CA LEU A 54 9.80 -10.32 21.58
C LEU A 54 10.45 -11.15 22.68
N ALA A 55 11.59 -10.66 23.15
CA ALA A 55 12.34 -11.25 24.24
C ALA A 55 12.40 -10.28 25.42
N GLU A 56 12.06 -10.79 26.60
CA GLU A 56 12.02 -10.06 27.86
C GLU A 56 13.05 -10.61 28.84
N VAL A 57 13.69 -9.69 29.57
CA VAL A 57 14.53 -9.98 30.73
C VAL A 57 14.08 -9.06 31.84
N GLU A 58 13.63 -9.63 32.96
CA GLU A 58 13.17 -8.88 34.15
C GLU A 58 12.07 -7.84 33.83
N GLY A 59 11.16 -8.18 32.91
CA GLY A 59 10.05 -7.32 32.49
C GLY A 59 10.43 -6.21 31.50
N ARG A 60 11.70 -6.09 31.12
CA ARG A 60 12.17 -5.19 30.05
C ARG A 60 12.21 -5.93 28.73
N ILE A 61 11.64 -5.34 27.67
CA ILE A 61 11.81 -5.81 26.29
C ILE A 61 13.23 -5.48 25.84
N VAL A 62 13.99 -6.51 25.47
CA VAL A 62 15.43 -6.41 25.15
C VAL A 62 15.79 -6.92 23.76
N GLY A 63 14.82 -7.46 23.03
CA GLY A 63 15.00 -7.94 21.67
C GLY A 63 13.66 -8.24 21.00
N TYR A 64 13.64 -8.27 19.68
CA TYR A 64 12.48 -8.66 18.90
C TYR A 64 12.87 -9.38 17.62
N ALA A 65 11.91 -10.10 17.03
CA ALA A 65 12.00 -10.68 15.72
C ALA A 65 10.66 -10.56 14.99
N THR A 66 10.67 -10.07 13.75
CA THR A 66 9.48 -9.93 12.90
C THR A 66 9.55 -10.90 11.73
N SER A 67 8.45 -11.58 11.43
CA SER A 67 8.42 -12.60 10.37
C SER A 67 7.12 -12.54 9.59
N LEU A 68 7.10 -13.06 8.38
CA LEU A 68 5.90 -13.29 7.58
C LEU A 68 6.02 -14.57 6.76
N ILE A 69 4.89 -15.15 6.37
CA ILE A 69 4.84 -16.32 5.49
C ILE A 69 4.65 -15.83 4.06
N VAL A 70 5.50 -16.32 3.15
CA VAL A 70 5.49 -15.98 1.73
C VAL A 70 5.71 -17.22 0.88
N GLN A 71 5.33 -17.17 -0.40
CA GLN A 71 5.73 -18.17 -1.38
C GLN A 71 6.81 -17.56 -2.28
N LEU A 72 8.02 -18.10 -2.32
CA LEU A 72 9.09 -17.57 -3.19
C LEU A 72 9.31 -18.49 -4.39
N ASP A 73 9.62 -17.93 -5.57
CA ASP A 73 10.18 -18.70 -6.69
C ASP A 73 11.68 -18.85 -6.47
N ASP A 74 12.17 -20.10 -6.45
CA ASP A 74 13.59 -20.41 -6.25
C ASP A 74 14.49 -19.90 -7.40
N ARG A 75 13.90 -19.46 -8.52
CA ARG A 75 14.61 -18.96 -9.72
C ARG A 75 14.76 -17.45 -9.74
N VAL A 76 14.04 -16.73 -8.87
CA VAL A 76 13.96 -15.27 -8.87
C VAL A 76 14.47 -14.73 -7.54
N HIS A 77 15.15 -13.59 -7.59
CA HIS A 77 15.54 -12.83 -6.40
C HIS A 77 14.59 -11.66 -6.22
N TYR A 78 14.12 -11.46 -5.00
CA TYR A 78 13.20 -10.37 -4.64
C TYR A 78 13.92 -9.37 -3.75
N THR A 79 13.61 -8.10 -3.82
CA THR A 79 14.12 -7.14 -2.84
C THR A 79 13.42 -7.33 -1.48
N TYR A 80 14.03 -6.83 -0.42
CA TYR A 80 13.46 -6.80 0.92
C TYR A 80 12.06 -6.17 0.92
N ASP A 81 11.92 -5.06 0.20
CA ASP A 81 10.67 -4.34 0.07
C ASP A 81 9.60 -5.11 -0.69
N GLU A 82 9.99 -5.88 -1.72
CA GLU A 82 9.06 -6.77 -2.41
C GLU A 82 8.61 -7.91 -1.48
N ILE A 83 9.53 -8.50 -0.72
CA ILE A 83 9.17 -9.59 0.19
C ILE A 83 8.31 -9.09 1.34
N THR A 84 8.55 -7.90 1.87
CA THR A 84 7.87 -7.37 3.07
C THR A 84 6.70 -6.46 2.75
N GLY A 85 6.50 -6.09 1.48
CA GLY A 85 5.52 -5.08 1.09
C GLY A 85 5.82 -3.73 1.73
N GLN A 86 7.05 -3.22 1.58
CA GLN A 86 7.52 -1.96 2.18
C GLN A 86 7.42 -1.95 3.73
N GLY A 87 7.57 -3.13 4.34
CA GLY A 87 7.47 -3.32 5.78
C GLY A 87 6.07 -3.33 6.38
N THR A 88 5.01 -3.28 5.56
CA THR A 88 3.63 -3.45 6.05
C THR A 88 3.22 -4.91 6.19
N PHE A 89 4.02 -5.82 5.63
CA PHE A 89 3.77 -7.26 5.49
C PHE A 89 2.58 -7.58 4.59
N SER A 90 2.20 -6.66 3.69
CA SER A 90 1.08 -6.86 2.75
C SER A 90 1.23 -8.10 1.84
N SER A 91 2.46 -8.58 1.64
CA SER A 91 2.81 -9.81 0.92
C SER A 91 2.58 -11.11 1.71
N HIS A 92 2.21 -11.02 2.98
CA HIS A 92 1.96 -12.19 3.82
C HIS A 92 0.84 -13.06 3.24
N THR A 93 1.12 -14.36 3.12
CA THR A 93 0.13 -15.36 2.72
C THR A 93 0.29 -16.63 3.54
N PRO A 94 -0.76 -17.05 4.30
CA PRO A 94 -0.74 -18.31 5.04
C PRO A 94 -0.56 -19.55 4.15
N ALA A 95 -0.83 -19.44 2.85
CA ALA A 95 -0.66 -20.50 1.86
C ALA A 95 0.77 -20.56 1.27
N GLY A 96 1.70 -19.71 1.74
CA GLY A 96 3.12 -19.72 1.36
C GLY A 96 3.94 -20.82 2.04
N ASP A 97 5.13 -21.13 1.51
CA ASP A 97 5.99 -22.24 1.97
C ASP A 97 7.24 -21.80 2.71
N THR A 98 7.47 -20.49 2.77
CA THR A 98 8.68 -19.91 3.30
C THR A 98 8.34 -18.96 4.43
N LEU A 99 8.96 -19.16 5.59
CA LEU A 99 8.99 -18.15 6.65
C LEU A 99 10.08 -17.15 6.30
N TYR A 100 9.74 -15.91 5.99
CA TYR A 100 10.73 -14.86 5.81
C TYR A 100 10.99 -14.17 7.15
N GLY A 101 12.24 -14.23 7.63
CA GLY A 101 12.69 -13.51 8.81
C GLY A 101 13.05 -12.08 8.43
N SER A 102 12.07 -11.17 8.52
CA SER A 102 12.21 -9.78 8.09
C SER A 102 13.26 -9.03 8.89
N ASP A 103 13.16 -9.04 10.22
CA ASP A 103 14.10 -8.32 11.07
C ASP A 103 14.34 -9.02 12.40
N ILE A 104 15.53 -8.88 12.99
CA ILE A 104 15.86 -9.40 14.32
C ILE A 104 16.88 -8.49 15.00
N ALA A 105 16.46 -7.85 16.08
CA ALA A 105 17.27 -6.91 16.83
C ALA A 105 17.38 -7.29 18.30
N VAL A 106 18.54 -6.99 18.89
CA VAL A 106 18.80 -7.15 20.33
C VAL A 106 19.46 -5.87 20.82
N HIS A 107 18.91 -5.32 21.91
CA HIS A 107 19.44 -4.14 22.56
C HIS A 107 20.92 -4.33 22.91
N PRO A 108 21.82 -3.36 22.63
CA PRO A 108 23.27 -3.50 22.82
C PRO A 108 23.68 -4.07 24.19
N ASP A 109 23.11 -3.57 25.28
CA ASP A 109 23.38 -4.05 26.66
C ASP A 109 23.12 -5.55 26.89
N PHE A 110 22.29 -6.18 26.05
CA PHE A 110 21.86 -7.57 26.17
C PHE A 110 22.43 -8.48 25.07
N GLN A 111 23.28 -7.97 24.19
CA GLN A 111 23.99 -8.76 23.21
C GLN A 111 24.95 -9.76 23.88
N GLY A 112 25.19 -10.91 23.23
CA GLY A 112 26.00 -11.99 23.80
C GLY A 112 25.36 -12.76 24.97
N ARG A 113 24.13 -12.41 25.39
CA ARG A 113 23.44 -13.07 26.52
C ARG A 113 22.50 -14.21 26.09
N GLY A 114 22.39 -14.51 24.80
CA GLY A 114 21.54 -15.57 24.25
C GLY A 114 20.14 -15.10 23.79
N VAL A 115 19.85 -13.79 23.82
CA VAL A 115 18.55 -13.22 23.42
C VAL A 115 18.19 -13.55 21.97
N ALA A 116 19.12 -13.30 21.03
CA ALA A 116 18.90 -13.64 19.63
C ALA A 116 18.64 -15.14 19.43
N GLN A 117 19.35 -16.00 20.17
CA GLN A 117 19.16 -17.45 20.11
C GLN A 117 17.76 -17.87 20.59
N ALA A 118 17.24 -17.24 21.65
CA ALA A 118 15.88 -17.49 22.11
C ALA A 118 14.82 -17.09 21.08
N LEU A 119 14.98 -15.92 20.43
CA LEU A 119 14.12 -15.48 19.35
C LEU A 119 14.17 -16.42 18.13
N TRP A 120 15.36 -16.94 17.81
CA TRP A 120 15.55 -17.95 16.76
C TRP A 120 14.80 -19.25 17.05
N VAL A 121 14.81 -19.72 18.31
CA VAL A 121 14.02 -20.89 18.71
C VAL A 121 12.54 -20.64 18.44
N GLY A 122 12.00 -19.48 18.82
CA GLY A 122 10.61 -19.12 18.54
C GLY A 122 10.27 -19.10 17.04
N ARG A 123 11.15 -18.59 16.18
CA ARG A 123 10.96 -18.66 14.71
C ARG A 123 10.95 -20.10 14.19
N ARG A 124 11.79 -20.99 14.73
CA ARG A 124 11.80 -22.41 14.34
C ARG A 124 10.53 -23.13 14.78
N GLU A 125 9.95 -22.75 15.92
CA GLU A 125 8.65 -23.26 16.35
C GLU A 125 7.55 -22.84 15.37
N LEU A 126 7.54 -21.58 14.90
CA LEU A 126 6.62 -21.13 13.86
C LEU A 126 6.81 -21.90 12.55
N LEU A 127 8.06 -22.06 12.10
CA LEU A 127 8.39 -22.79 10.88
C LEU A 127 7.79 -24.22 10.89
N ARG A 128 7.88 -24.89 12.04
CA ARG A 128 7.29 -26.23 12.26
C ARG A 128 5.78 -26.20 12.38
N ALA A 129 5.22 -25.28 13.16
CA ALA A 129 3.79 -25.18 13.42
C ALA A 129 2.99 -24.97 12.14
N TYR A 130 3.53 -24.17 11.21
CA TYR A 130 2.92 -23.91 9.90
C TYR A 130 3.33 -24.92 8.81
N ASN A 131 4.11 -25.95 9.14
CA ASN A 131 4.62 -26.96 8.19
C ASN A 131 5.25 -26.30 6.94
N LEU A 132 6.11 -25.32 7.15
CA LEU A 132 6.76 -24.56 6.07
C LEU A 132 8.02 -25.29 5.60
N ARG A 133 8.38 -25.15 4.33
CA ARG A 133 9.53 -25.83 3.71
C ARG A 133 10.86 -25.34 4.28
N ARG A 134 10.97 -24.03 4.50
CA ARG A 134 12.22 -23.37 4.87
C ARG A 134 11.99 -21.99 5.48
N MET A 135 13.03 -21.45 6.10
CA MET A 135 13.11 -20.07 6.52
C MET A 135 14.18 -19.34 5.69
N ILE A 136 13.85 -18.17 5.16
CA ILE A 136 14.77 -17.31 4.41
C ILE A 136 14.96 -15.99 5.18
N ALA A 137 16.15 -15.41 5.13
CA ALA A 137 16.44 -14.07 5.63
C ALA A 137 17.53 -13.41 4.79
N TYR A 138 17.51 -12.07 4.73
CA TYR A 138 18.63 -11.32 4.17
C TYR A 138 19.55 -10.87 5.31
N GLY A 139 20.82 -11.26 5.23
CA GLY A 139 21.83 -10.98 6.24
C GLY A 139 22.72 -9.82 5.81
N ARG A 140 22.75 -8.76 6.62
CA ARG A 140 23.63 -7.60 6.48
C ARG A 140 25.11 -8.00 6.65
N LEU A 141 26.02 -7.17 6.12
CA LEU A 141 27.47 -7.34 6.15
C LEU A 141 28.19 -6.07 6.67
N PRO A 142 27.91 -5.63 7.91
CA PRO A 142 28.45 -4.37 8.45
C PRO A 142 29.98 -4.35 8.56
N GLY A 143 30.66 -5.52 8.56
CA GLY A 143 32.10 -5.59 8.55
C GLY A 143 32.73 -5.44 7.15
N TYR A 144 31.97 -5.63 6.07
CA TYR A 144 32.48 -5.64 4.69
C TYR A 144 33.18 -4.34 4.26
N PRO A 145 32.72 -3.13 4.62
CA PRO A 145 33.39 -1.89 4.22
C PRO A 145 34.89 -1.82 4.56
N HIS A 146 35.33 -2.47 5.65
CA HIS A 146 36.74 -2.52 6.05
C HIS A 146 37.63 -3.34 5.11
N TYR A 147 37.03 -4.22 4.30
CA TYR A 147 37.70 -5.12 3.37
C TYR A 147 37.39 -4.78 1.91
N ALA A 148 36.50 -3.81 1.67
CA ALA A 148 36.16 -3.35 0.33
C ALA A 148 37.42 -2.83 -0.39
N GLY A 149 37.63 -3.30 -1.63
CA GLY A 149 38.84 -3.03 -2.41
C GLY A 149 40.00 -4.01 -2.17
N GLN A 150 39.94 -4.85 -1.13
CA GLN A 150 40.86 -5.98 -0.92
C GLN A 150 40.20 -7.31 -1.26
N LEU A 151 38.93 -7.47 -0.88
CA LEU A 151 38.09 -8.63 -1.15
C LEU A 151 36.79 -8.19 -1.85
N THR A 152 36.31 -9.00 -2.76
CA THR A 152 34.91 -8.93 -3.21
C THR A 152 33.97 -9.33 -2.07
N ALA A 153 32.71 -8.92 -2.13
CA ALA A 153 31.72 -9.27 -1.09
C ALA A 153 31.56 -10.80 -0.95
N ARG A 154 31.69 -11.54 -2.05
CA ARG A 154 31.65 -13.01 -2.05
C ARG A 154 32.85 -13.61 -1.32
N GLU A 155 34.06 -13.18 -1.65
CA GLU A 155 35.27 -13.64 -0.96
C GLU A 155 35.22 -13.29 0.54
N TYR A 156 34.75 -12.09 0.88
CA TYR A 156 34.54 -11.70 2.28
C TYR A 156 33.60 -12.67 3.02
N VAL A 157 32.45 -13.01 2.42
CA VAL A 157 31.48 -13.94 2.99
C VAL A 157 32.05 -15.36 3.11
N GLU A 158 32.89 -15.80 2.17
CA GLU A 158 33.60 -17.09 2.24
C GLU A 158 34.60 -17.12 3.39
N GLU A 159 35.36 -16.04 3.60
CA GLU A 159 36.30 -15.89 4.72
C GLU A 159 35.59 -15.88 6.08
N VAL A 160 34.43 -15.22 6.17
CA VAL A 160 33.58 -15.25 7.38
C VAL A 160 33.00 -16.64 7.61
N SER A 161 32.48 -17.28 6.56
CA SER A 161 31.91 -18.62 6.65
C SER A 161 32.97 -19.67 7.02
N GLY A 162 34.22 -19.47 6.60
CA GLY A 162 35.38 -20.26 6.98
C GLY A 162 35.96 -19.95 8.36
N GLY A 163 35.44 -18.93 9.06
CA GLY A 163 35.88 -18.53 10.40
C GLY A 163 37.21 -17.76 10.44
N ARG A 164 37.70 -17.28 9.29
CA ARG A 164 38.94 -16.48 9.19
C ARG A 164 38.70 -15.00 9.47
N ILE A 165 37.52 -14.50 9.11
CA ILE A 165 37.04 -13.16 9.45
C ILE A 165 35.83 -13.28 10.39
N HIS A 166 35.69 -12.33 11.31
CA HIS A 166 34.50 -12.20 12.14
C HIS A 166 33.64 -11.04 11.67
N ASP A 167 32.45 -11.34 11.13
CA ASP A 167 31.37 -10.36 10.93
C ASP A 167 30.29 -10.55 11.99
N GLN A 168 29.88 -9.48 12.67
CA GLN A 168 28.92 -9.56 13.78
C GLN A 168 27.56 -10.14 13.36
N ALA A 169 27.04 -9.74 12.20
CA ALA A 169 25.71 -10.12 11.73
C ALA A 169 25.74 -11.52 11.09
N LEU A 170 26.60 -11.74 10.11
CA LEU A 170 26.68 -13.01 9.40
C LEU A 170 27.10 -14.16 10.32
N THR A 171 28.07 -13.95 11.22
CA THR A 171 28.46 -15.00 12.18
C THR A 171 27.29 -15.41 13.08
N ALA A 172 26.42 -14.47 13.47
CA ALA A 172 25.25 -14.79 14.28
C ALA A 172 24.23 -15.67 13.53
N HIS A 173 24.00 -15.39 12.24
CA HIS A 173 23.13 -16.22 11.39
C HIS A 173 23.69 -17.63 11.19
N LEU A 174 24.99 -17.75 10.89
CA LEU A 174 25.65 -19.04 10.72
C LEU A 174 25.56 -19.89 12.00
N ARG A 175 25.77 -19.29 13.18
CA ARG A 175 25.59 -19.95 14.48
C ARG A 175 24.15 -20.36 14.76
N ALA A 176 23.17 -19.63 14.22
CA ALA A 176 21.75 -19.99 14.30
C ALA A 176 21.38 -21.17 13.36
N GLY A 177 22.32 -21.62 12.51
CA GLY A 177 22.16 -22.77 11.62
C GLY A 177 21.79 -22.42 10.19
N TYR A 178 21.82 -21.14 9.82
CA TYR A 178 21.64 -20.72 8.44
C TYR A 178 22.82 -21.14 7.57
N ARG A 179 22.53 -21.32 6.28
CA ARG A 179 23.51 -21.48 5.22
C ARG A 179 23.41 -20.26 4.29
N VAL A 180 24.56 -19.83 3.78
CA VAL A 180 24.59 -18.80 2.73
C VAL A 180 24.26 -19.48 1.41
N ASN A 181 23.19 -19.03 0.76
CA ASN A 181 22.81 -19.47 -0.58
C ASN A 181 23.46 -18.61 -1.67
N ASP A 182 23.48 -17.29 -1.49
CA ASP A 182 24.08 -16.33 -2.45
C ASP A 182 24.47 -15.02 -1.74
N VAL A 183 25.25 -14.18 -2.42
CA VAL A 183 25.65 -12.83 -2.02
C VAL A 183 25.34 -11.87 -3.16
N ARG A 184 24.54 -10.84 -2.89
CA ARG A 184 23.99 -9.93 -3.91
C ARG A 184 23.99 -8.49 -3.45
N LEU A 185 24.18 -7.62 -4.44
CA LEU A 185 23.99 -6.18 -4.31
C LEU A 185 22.51 -5.84 -4.52
N ASP A 186 22.04 -4.77 -3.88
CA ASP A 186 20.72 -4.15 -4.08
C ASP A 186 19.51 -5.04 -3.70
N LEU A 187 19.68 -6.01 -2.81
CA LEU A 187 18.54 -6.73 -2.23
C LEU A 187 17.83 -5.91 -1.14
N MET A 188 18.55 -5.01 -0.48
CA MET A 188 18.04 -4.09 0.53
C MET A 188 18.92 -2.84 0.53
N ALA A 189 18.33 -1.69 0.87
CA ALA A 189 19.12 -0.50 1.20
C ALA A 189 19.78 -0.74 2.56
N ASP A 190 21.11 -0.74 2.60
CA ASP A 190 21.90 -0.80 3.83
C ASP A 190 23.27 -0.16 3.57
N PRO A 191 23.40 1.17 3.77
CA PRO A 191 24.65 1.88 3.56
C PRO A 191 25.82 1.31 4.36
N SER A 192 25.53 0.74 5.55
CA SER A 192 26.55 0.11 6.40
C SER A 192 27.17 -1.16 5.81
N SER A 193 26.49 -1.78 4.84
CA SER A 193 26.97 -2.96 4.10
C SER A 193 27.35 -2.65 2.65
N LEU A 194 27.36 -1.38 2.25
CA LEU A 194 27.46 -0.95 0.84
C LEU A 194 26.39 -1.64 -0.04
N ASP A 195 25.18 -1.80 0.49
CA ASP A 195 24.02 -2.47 -0.14
C ASP A 195 24.24 -3.95 -0.52
N TRP A 196 25.34 -4.56 -0.06
CA TRP A 196 25.56 -6.00 -0.17
C TRP A 196 24.84 -6.76 0.93
N ALA A 197 24.13 -7.82 0.55
CA ALA A 197 23.44 -8.70 1.47
C ALA A 197 23.66 -10.17 1.10
N THR A 198 23.61 -11.03 2.12
CA THR A 198 23.57 -12.49 1.97
C THR A 198 22.13 -12.98 1.88
N ILE A 199 21.85 -13.92 1.00
CA ILE A 199 20.61 -14.71 1.03
C ILE A 199 20.88 -15.92 1.92
N LEU A 200 20.21 -15.97 3.06
CA LEU A 200 20.39 -17.01 4.07
C LEU A 200 19.20 -17.97 4.07
N GLU A 201 19.47 -19.28 4.09
CA GLU A 201 18.45 -20.32 4.21
C GLU A 201 18.64 -21.23 5.42
N TYR A 202 17.54 -21.52 6.10
CA TYR A 202 17.42 -22.59 7.08
C TYR A 202 16.34 -23.58 6.61
N PRO A 203 16.70 -24.81 6.20
CA PRO A 203 15.71 -25.80 5.78
C PRO A 203 14.91 -26.31 6.99
N ASN A 204 13.61 -26.53 6.83
CA ASN A 204 12.81 -27.17 7.87
C ASN A 204 13.01 -28.70 7.80
N PRO A 205 13.69 -29.34 8.76
CA PRO A 205 13.88 -30.80 8.75
C PRO A 205 12.57 -31.57 8.95
N ASP A 206 11.54 -30.92 9.51
CA ASP A 206 10.26 -31.53 9.86
C ASP A 206 9.18 -31.29 8.77
N PHE A 207 9.56 -30.75 7.61
CA PHE A 207 8.62 -30.44 6.53
C PHE A 207 8.00 -31.70 5.92
N ASN A 208 6.67 -31.77 5.91
CA ASN A 208 5.92 -32.86 5.30
C ASN A 208 5.11 -32.35 4.10
N VAL A 209 5.48 -32.81 2.91
CA VAL A 209 4.84 -32.44 1.63
C VAL A 209 3.36 -32.88 1.59
N GLU A 210 3.01 -34.04 2.16
CA GLU A 210 1.65 -34.58 2.13
C GLU A 210 0.66 -33.77 2.99
N ARG A 211 1.16 -33.08 4.03
CA ARG A 211 0.34 -32.21 4.89
C ARG A 211 0.01 -30.87 4.24
N ARG A 212 0.52 -30.59 3.05
CA ARG A 212 0.32 -29.32 2.35
C ARG A 212 -0.69 -29.50 1.22
N GLN A 213 -1.95 -29.16 1.49
CA GLN A 213 -3.07 -29.41 0.58
C GLN A 213 -3.29 -28.30 -0.47
N ILE A 214 -2.78 -27.08 -0.23
CA ILE A 214 -2.91 -25.94 -1.15
C ILE A 214 -1.57 -25.20 -1.18
N ALA A 215 -1.00 -25.00 -2.36
CA ALA A 215 0.16 -24.13 -2.55
C ALA A 215 -0.32 -22.80 -3.14
N ALA A 216 0.03 -21.68 -2.49
CA ALA A 216 -0.08 -20.38 -3.16
C ALA A 216 0.80 -20.36 -4.42
N ALA A 217 0.40 -19.58 -5.42
CA ALA A 217 1.33 -19.24 -6.49
C ALA A 217 2.58 -18.57 -5.88
N PRO A 218 3.79 -18.88 -6.38
CA PRO A 218 4.98 -18.09 -6.04
C PRO A 218 4.72 -16.60 -6.18
N LEU A 219 5.35 -15.81 -5.32
CA LEU A 219 5.43 -14.36 -5.46
C LEU A 219 6.00 -14.09 -6.84
N LEU A 220 5.19 -13.90 -7.88
CA LEU A 220 5.75 -13.55 -9.19
C LEU A 220 6.33 -12.12 -9.14
N ARG A 221 5.76 -11.31 -8.23
CA ARG A 221 6.30 -10.18 -7.45
C ARG A 221 5.56 -10.19 -6.11
N ALA A 222 5.96 -9.34 -5.14
CA ALA A 222 5.24 -9.07 -3.89
C ALA A 222 3.73 -9.35 -4.05
N ALA A 223 3.13 -10.21 -3.20
CA ALA A 223 1.70 -10.48 -3.20
C ALA A 223 1.05 -9.22 -2.66
N ARG A 224 1.01 -8.19 -3.49
CA ARG A 224 0.64 -6.86 -3.06
C ARG A 224 -0.80 -6.98 -2.60
N ARG A 225 -1.01 -6.63 -1.34
CA ARG A 225 -2.33 -6.39 -0.80
C ARG A 225 -2.45 -4.92 -0.49
N MET A 226 -3.57 -4.34 -0.85
CA MET A 226 -3.86 -2.94 -0.56
C MET A 226 -5.21 -2.86 0.11
N ARG A 227 -5.22 -2.47 1.38
CA ARG A 227 -6.46 -2.07 2.05
C ARG A 227 -6.87 -0.68 1.59
N VAL A 228 -8.05 -0.55 0.99
CA VAL A 228 -8.59 0.72 0.49
C VAL A 228 -9.79 1.15 1.32
N CYS A 229 -9.93 2.47 1.47
CA CYS A 229 -11.07 3.12 2.12
C CYS A 229 -11.73 4.07 1.13
N ALA A 230 -12.97 3.79 0.74
CA ALA A 230 -13.78 4.68 -0.07
C ALA A 230 -14.71 5.49 0.84
N ALA A 231 -14.51 6.81 0.88
CA ALA A 231 -15.38 7.68 1.68
C ALA A 231 -16.73 7.90 0.99
N GLN A 232 -17.80 7.92 1.78
CA GLN A 232 -19.06 8.52 1.41
C GLN A 232 -19.25 9.80 2.24
N TYR A 233 -18.91 10.92 1.63
CA TYR A 233 -18.74 12.20 2.31
C TYR A 233 -20.06 12.95 2.40
N LEU A 234 -20.49 13.36 3.60
CA LEU A 234 -21.74 14.12 3.76
C LEU A 234 -21.52 15.62 3.55
N MET A 235 -22.10 16.14 2.48
CA MET A 235 -22.19 17.57 2.20
C MET A 235 -23.15 18.24 3.18
N ARG A 236 -22.62 19.20 3.95
CA ARG A 236 -23.34 20.03 4.94
C ARG A 236 -22.70 21.42 5.04
N SER A 237 -23.45 22.43 5.49
CA SER A 237 -22.87 23.78 5.62
C SER A 237 -21.72 23.82 6.61
N LEU A 238 -20.65 24.51 6.24
CA LEU A 238 -19.48 24.81 7.06
C LEU A 238 -19.44 26.30 7.39
N SER A 239 -18.91 26.64 8.57
CA SER A 239 -18.71 28.02 9.00
C SER A 239 -17.28 28.50 8.78
N SER A 240 -16.32 27.57 8.66
CA SER A 240 -14.89 27.91 8.56
C SER A 240 -14.06 26.83 7.88
N TRP A 241 -12.83 27.17 7.49
CA TRP A 241 -11.80 26.21 7.07
C TRP A 241 -11.51 25.17 8.14
N ALA A 242 -11.54 25.54 9.43
CA ALA A 242 -11.32 24.60 10.51
C ALA A 242 -12.40 23.51 10.56
N ASP A 243 -13.64 23.82 10.17
CA ASP A 243 -14.73 22.84 10.09
C ASP A 243 -14.50 21.84 8.94
N PHE A 244 -14.01 22.35 7.81
CA PHE A 244 -13.61 21.52 6.67
C PHE A 244 -12.47 20.58 7.06
N ARG A 245 -11.41 21.11 7.69
CA ARG A 245 -10.27 20.34 8.20
C ARG A 245 -10.73 19.20 9.12
N ARG A 246 -11.60 19.48 10.11
CA ARG A 246 -12.14 18.44 11.01
C ARG A 246 -12.91 17.35 10.27
N SER A 247 -13.65 17.71 9.21
CA SER A 247 -14.39 16.74 8.40
C SER A 247 -13.45 15.84 7.61
N VAL A 248 -12.36 16.40 7.07
CA VAL A 248 -11.31 15.64 6.38
C VAL A 248 -10.54 14.74 7.37
N GLU A 249 -10.12 15.29 8.50
CA GLU A 249 -9.41 14.56 9.57
C GLU A 249 -10.21 13.34 10.03
N PHE A 250 -11.54 13.45 10.17
CA PHE A 250 -12.39 12.30 10.51
C PHE A 250 -12.20 11.12 9.54
N PHE A 251 -12.23 11.35 8.22
CA PHE A 251 -12.06 10.27 7.23
C PHE A 251 -10.63 9.75 7.19
N VAL A 252 -9.64 10.63 7.32
CA VAL A 252 -8.22 10.27 7.35
C VAL A 252 -7.89 9.42 8.58
N ASP A 253 -8.32 9.85 9.77
CA ASP A 253 -8.12 9.13 11.04
C ASP A 253 -8.90 7.82 11.06
N THR A 254 -10.09 7.78 10.44
CA THR A 254 -10.84 6.54 10.25
C THR A 254 -10.06 5.57 9.37
N ALA A 255 -9.56 6.02 8.22
CA ALA A 255 -8.76 5.19 7.32
C ALA A 255 -7.50 4.65 8.01
N ASP A 256 -6.78 5.48 8.77
CA ASP A 256 -5.60 5.07 9.54
C ASP A 256 -5.94 4.06 10.65
N SER A 257 -7.02 4.31 11.40
CA SER A 257 -7.50 3.44 12.48
C SER A 257 -7.89 2.04 11.99
N TYR A 258 -8.42 1.96 10.76
CA TYR A 258 -8.71 0.68 10.09
C TYR A 258 -7.52 0.11 9.30
N HIS A 259 -6.34 0.71 9.45
CA HIS A 259 -5.09 0.26 8.84
C HIS A 259 -5.16 0.23 7.31
N CYS A 260 -5.88 1.19 6.73
CA CYS A 260 -5.95 1.35 5.29
C CYS A 260 -4.61 1.85 4.74
N HIS A 261 -4.32 1.54 3.48
CA HIS A 261 -3.17 2.03 2.76
C HIS A 261 -3.53 3.23 1.88
N LEU A 262 -4.77 3.26 1.36
CA LEU A 262 -5.27 4.28 0.45
C LEU A 262 -6.66 4.75 0.88
N LEU A 263 -6.84 6.06 1.05
CA LEU A 263 -8.14 6.72 1.19
C LEU A 263 -8.54 7.39 -0.13
N VAL A 264 -9.81 7.24 -0.52
CA VAL A 264 -10.41 7.91 -1.68
C VAL A 264 -11.53 8.83 -1.20
N LEU A 265 -11.36 10.13 -1.39
CA LEU A 265 -12.39 11.16 -1.16
C LEU A 265 -13.13 11.49 -2.48
N PRO A 266 -14.34 12.07 -2.41
CA PRO A 266 -15.16 12.28 -3.61
C PRO A 266 -14.73 13.44 -4.51
N GLU A 267 -15.24 13.44 -5.74
CA GLU A 267 -15.09 14.58 -6.65
C GLU A 267 -15.72 15.83 -6.04
N PHE A 268 -15.06 16.98 -6.16
CA PHE A 268 -15.61 18.28 -5.76
C PHE A 268 -16.17 18.36 -4.33
N PHE A 269 -15.74 17.49 -3.42
CA PHE A 269 -16.15 17.60 -2.02
C PHE A 269 -15.73 18.96 -1.39
N THR A 270 -14.70 19.60 -1.96
CA THR A 270 -14.26 20.96 -1.60
C THR A 270 -15.30 22.04 -1.91
N VAL A 271 -16.29 21.78 -2.76
CA VAL A 271 -17.39 22.73 -3.05
C VAL A 271 -18.20 23.05 -1.78
N GLN A 272 -18.14 22.19 -0.76
CA GLN A 272 -18.68 22.48 0.57
C GLN A 272 -18.12 23.78 1.18
N LEU A 273 -16.86 24.14 0.89
CA LEU A 273 -16.24 25.39 1.35
C LEU A 273 -16.91 26.65 0.79
N LEU A 274 -17.72 26.53 -0.26
CA LEU A 274 -18.47 27.68 -0.77
C LEU A 274 -19.41 28.29 0.28
N THR A 275 -19.85 27.52 1.28
CA THR A 275 -20.70 28.05 2.36
C THR A 275 -19.96 28.99 3.30
N THR A 276 -18.62 29.00 3.27
CA THR A 276 -17.81 29.93 4.08
C THR A 276 -17.59 31.27 3.38
N PHE A 277 -17.97 31.40 2.11
CA PHE A 277 -17.84 32.64 1.34
C PHE A 277 -19.15 33.44 1.33
N PRO A 278 -19.07 34.77 1.13
CA PRO A 278 -20.23 35.55 0.71
C PRO A 278 -20.84 35.00 -0.58
N GLU A 279 -22.12 35.31 -0.85
CA GLU A 279 -22.74 34.93 -2.11
C GLU A 279 -22.00 35.52 -3.31
N LEU A 280 -21.63 34.67 -4.26
CA LEU A 280 -20.97 35.02 -5.52
C LEU A 280 -21.82 34.59 -6.72
N PRO A 281 -21.62 35.20 -7.91
CA PRO A 281 -22.13 34.64 -9.16
C PRO A 281 -21.61 33.22 -9.40
N GLU A 282 -22.44 32.33 -9.94
CA GLU A 282 -22.07 30.92 -10.19
C GLU A 282 -20.82 30.77 -11.08
N SER A 283 -20.60 31.69 -12.02
CA SER A 283 -19.41 31.74 -12.86
C SER A 283 -18.11 32.05 -12.12
N GLU A 284 -18.19 32.58 -10.89
CA GLU A 284 -17.04 33.01 -10.09
C GLU A 284 -16.74 32.06 -8.92
N THR A 285 -17.71 31.22 -8.51
CA THR A 285 -17.58 30.33 -7.35
C THR A 285 -16.41 29.36 -7.48
N MET A 286 -16.26 28.72 -8.64
CA MET A 286 -15.18 27.76 -8.88
C MET A 286 -13.80 28.42 -8.94
N ALA A 287 -13.72 29.64 -9.48
CA ALA A 287 -12.48 30.42 -9.47
C ALA A 287 -12.10 30.86 -8.05
N ARG A 288 -13.09 31.24 -7.23
CA ARG A 288 -12.89 31.54 -5.81
C ARG A 288 -12.38 30.32 -5.04
N LEU A 289 -12.99 29.16 -5.26
CA LEU A 289 -12.57 27.91 -4.63
C LEU A 289 -11.17 27.48 -5.08
N ALA A 290 -10.83 27.67 -6.36
CA ALA A 290 -9.47 27.44 -6.86
C ALA A 290 -8.41 28.31 -6.17
N GLY A 291 -8.80 29.47 -5.61
CA GLY A 291 -7.92 30.31 -4.79
C GLY A 291 -7.48 29.67 -3.47
N MET A 292 -8.19 28.64 -2.98
CA MET A 292 -7.83 27.88 -1.78
C MET A 292 -6.92 26.67 -2.07
N HIS A 293 -6.44 26.53 -3.30
CA HIS A 293 -5.66 25.35 -3.70
C HIS A 293 -4.39 25.17 -2.87
N GLY A 294 -3.73 26.26 -2.45
CA GLY A 294 -2.56 26.20 -1.56
C GLY A 294 -2.86 25.57 -0.20
N ASP A 295 -3.88 26.07 0.50
CA ASP A 295 -4.31 25.55 1.81
C ASP A 295 -4.72 24.07 1.72
N TYR A 296 -5.38 23.70 0.61
CA TYR A 296 -5.74 22.33 0.30
C TYR A 296 -4.51 21.42 0.13
N LEU A 297 -3.49 21.87 -0.60
CA LEU A 297 -2.24 21.12 -0.78
C LEU A 297 -1.51 20.93 0.54
N GLU A 298 -1.43 21.97 1.36
CA GLU A 298 -0.78 21.92 2.68
C GLU A 298 -1.46 20.90 3.59
N LEU A 299 -2.79 21.00 3.75
CA LEU A 299 -3.58 20.11 4.60
C LEU A 299 -3.39 18.64 4.24
N PHE A 300 -3.54 18.28 2.97
CA PHE A 300 -3.48 16.87 2.57
C PHE A 300 -2.05 16.33 2.54
N THR A 301 -1.04 17.18 2.33
CA THR A 301 0.36 16.78 2.44
C THR A 301 0.72 16.48 3.90
N GLU A 302 0.31 17.33 4.84
CA GLU A 302 0.44 17.12 6.28
C GLU A 302 -0.20 15.78 6.69
N LEU A 303 -1.48 15.60 6.37
CA LEU A 303 -2.26 14.42 6.76
C LEU A 303 -1.72 13.11 6.14
N ALA A 304 -1.30 13.13 4.87
CA ALA A 304 -0.73 11.95 4.22
C ALA A 304 0.59 11.51 4.86
N ARG A 305 1.47 12.47 5.20
CA ARG A 305 2.75 12.19 5.86
C ARG A 305 2.54 11.68 7.28
N ASP A 306 1.75 12.40 8.08
CA ASP A 306 1.55 12.10 9.50
C ASP A 306 0.90 10.73 9.72
N ARG A 307 -0.01 10.34 8.81
CA ARG A 307 -0.68 9.02 8.86
C ARG A 307 -0.04 7.97 7.96
N GLY A 308 1.01 8.31 7.21
CA GLY A 308 1.65 7.38 6.27
C GLY A 308 0.68 6.76 5.26
N LEU A 309 -0.28 7.54 4.77
CA LEU A 309 -1.36 7.10 3.86
C LEU A 309 -1.14 7.63 2.44
N TYR A 310 -1.55 6.83 1.46
CA TYR A 310 -1.92 7.40 0.17
C TYR A 310 -3.32 8.00 0.30
N ILE A 311 -3.52 9.22 -0.21
CA ILE A 311 -4.82 9.89 -0.17
C ILE A 311 -5.12 10.41 -1.57
N LEU A 312 -6.10 9.80 -2.25
CA LEU A 312 -6.78 10.49 -3.34
C LEU A 312 -7.75 11.46 -2.69
N ALA A 313 -7.34 12.72 -2.54
CA ALA A 313 -8.11 13.76 -1.90
C ALA A 313 -9.21 14.30 -2.83
N GLY A 314 -9.94 13.39 -3.47
CA GLY A 314 -11.00 13.74 -4.40
C GLY A 314 -10.49 14.60 -5.54
N SER A 315 -11.32 15.55 -5.95
CA SER A 315 -10.94 16.58 -6.90
C SER A 315 -11.40 17.97 -6.47
N THR A 316 -10.71 19.00 -6.97
CA THR A 316 -10.99 20.40 -6.67
C THR A 316 -10.73 21.26 -7.91
N PRO A 317 -11.39 22.42 -8.09
CA PRO A 317 -11.05 23.30 -9.20
C PRO A 317 -9.62 23.85 -9.05
N VAL A 318 -8.88 23.88 -10.16
CA VAL A 318 -7.54 24.49 -10.23
C VAL A 318 -7.51 25.47 -11.39
N LEU A 319 -7.02 26.68 -11.13
CA LEU A 319 -6.84 27.72 -12.14
C LEU A 319 -5.40 27.67 -12.69
N ARG A 320 -5.24 27.39 -13.98
CA ARG A 320 -3.95 27.43 -14.69
C ARG A 320 -4.09 28.29 -15.93
N GLU A 321 -3.25 29.33 -16.04
CA GLU A 321 -3.25 30.24 -17.21
C GLU A 321 -4.64 30.80 -17.54
N GLY A 322 -5.40 31.21 -16.51
CA GLY A 322 -6.76 31.74 -16.67
C GLY A 322 -7.82 30.72 -17.07
N LYS A 323 -7.51 29.41 -17.08
CA LYS A 323 -8.46 28.33 -17.38
C LYS A 323 -8.69 27.46 -16.15
N LEU A 324 -9.95 27.13 -15.89
CA LEU A 324 -10.34 26.24 -14.79
C LEU A 324 -10.28 24.77 -15.24
N TYR A 325 -9.85 23.90 -14.34
CA TYR A 325 -9.79 22.46 -14.52
C TYR A 325 -10.35 21.75 -13.29
N ASN A 326 -11.03 20.63 -13.47
CA ASN A 326 -11.37 19.71 -12.40
C ASN A 326 -10.20 18.73 -12.21
N VAL A 327 -9.48 18.81 -11.10
CA VAL A 327 -8.22 18.10 -10.91
C VAL A 327 -8.28 17.21 -9.68
N ALA A 328 -8.09 15.90 -9.88
CA ALA A 328 -7.93 14.95 -8.80
C ALA A 328 -6.47 14.92 -8.32
N HIS A 329 -6.26 14.83 -7.00
CA HIS A 329 -4.94 14.88 -6.38
C HIS A 329 -4.66 13.63 -5.56
N LEU A 330 -3.56 12.96 -5.88
CA LEU A 330 -3.03 11.82 -5.14
C LEU A 330 -1.84 12.27 -4.30
N PHE A 331 -2.03 12.32 -2.98
CA PHE A 331 -1.00 12.58 -1.99
C PHE A 331 -0.39 11.26 -1.52
N THR A 332 0.91 11.29 -1.24
CA THR A 332 1.69 10.10 -0.89
C THR A 332 2.23 10.20 0.53
N PRO A 333 2.57 9.07 1.18
CA PRO A 333 3.20 9.06 2.50
C PRO A 333 4.50 9.86 2.58
N SER A 334 5.23 10.01 1.46
CA SER A 334 6.46 10.82 1.38
C SER A 334 6.18 12.31 1.27
N GLY A 335 4.92 12.73 1.09
CA GLY A 335 4.52 14.12 0.87
C GLY A 335 4.57 14.57 -0.59
N ALA A 336 4.90 13.69 -1.53
CA ALA A 336 4.76 14.00 -2.96
C ALA A 336 3.27 14.09 -3.35
N VAL A 337 2.97 14.99 -4.29
CA VAL A 337 1.62 15.23 -4.81
C VAL A 337 1.59 14.99 -6.32
N HIS A 338 0.67 14.15 -6.74
CA HIS A 338 0.43 13.84 -8.16
C HIS A 338 -1.00 14.18 -8.54
N THR A 339 -1.25 14.43 -9.83
CA THR A 339 -2.56 14.90 -10.29
C THR A 339 -3.06 14.20 -11.54
N GLN A 340 -4.37 14.03 -11.64
CA GLN A 340 -5.09 13.64 -12.86
C GLN A 340 -6.17 14.68 -13.13
N ASP A 341 -6.06 15.36 -14.27
CA ASP A 341 -7.12 16.25 -14.74
C ASP A 341 -8.28 15.40 -15.28
N LYS A 342 -9.53 15.79 -15.00
CA LYS A 342 -10.71 15.17 -15.59
C LYS A 342 -10.71 15.35 -17.10
N LEU A 343 -10.95 14.28 -17.85
CA LEU A 343 -10.85 14.32 -19.32
C LEU A 343 -12.19 14.65 -19.97
N HIS A 344 -13.26 14.02 -19.49
CA HIS A 344 -14.60 14.15 -20.03
C HIS A 344 -15.40 15.15 -19.19
N ILE A 345 -15.52 16.37 -19.70
CA ILE A 345 -16.21 17.45 -18.99
C ILE A 345 -17.72 17.38 -19.25
N THR A 346 -18.51 17.34 -18.18
CA THR A 346 -19.97 17.28 -18.25
C THR A 346 -20.56 18.58 -18.82
N PRO A 347 -21.83 18.57 -19.30
CA PRO A 347 -22.50 19.80 -19.73
C PRO A 347 -22.49 20.93 -18.67
N TRP A 348 -22.73 20.61 -17.40
CA TRP A 348 -22.72 21.58 -16.30
C TRP A 348 -21.32 22.16 -16.07
N GLU A 349 -20.28 21.32 -16.01
CA GLU A 349 -18.89 21.80 -15.85
C GLU A 349 -18.44 22.68 -17.02
N ARG A 350 -18.90 22.42 -18.25
CA ARG A 350 -18.62 23.29 -19.41
C ARG A 350 -19.25 24.68 -19.26
N GLN A 351 -20.43 24.78 -18.64
CA GLN A 351 -21.07 26.07 -18.35
C GLN A 351 -20.26 26.88 -17.33
N LEU A 352 -19.59 26.20 -16.40
CA LEU A 352 -18.65 26.79 -15.44
C LEU A 352 -17.28 27.14 -16.05
N GLY A 353 -17.08 26.91 -17.35
CA GLY A 353 -15.82 27.21 -18.03
C GLY A 353 -14.69 26.21 -17.77
N ILE A 354 -14.99 25.05 -17.19
CA ILE A 354 -14.00 23.99 -16.93
C ILE A 354 -13.52 23.39 -18.25
N ARG A 355 -12.21 23.22 -18.37
CA ARG A 355 -11.54 22.66 -19.54
C ARG A 355 -11.14 21.20 -19.32
N PRO A 356 -11.13 20.38 -20.39
CA PRO A 356 -10.68 19.00 -20.30
C PRO A 356 -9.18 18.92 -20.05
N GLY A 357 -8.77 17.88 -19.35
CA GLY A 357 -7.37 17.43 -19.27
C GLY A 357 -6.86 16.88 -20.61
N SER A 358 -5.57 16.54 -20.64
CA SER A 358 -4.86 16.29 -21.90
C SER A 358 -4.25 14.90 -22.04
N GLY A 359 -4.41 14.02 -21.05
CA GLY A 359 -3.85 12.67 -21.05
C GLY A 359 -4.17 11.86 -19.80
N LEU A 360 -3.96 10.54 -19.92
CA LEU A 360 -4.13 9.57 -18.85
C LEU A 360 -2.79 9.31 -18.14
N LYS A 361 -2.84 9.00 -16.85
CA LYS A 361 -1.66 8.64 -16.06
C LYS A 361 -1.90 7.34 -15.30
N VAL A 362 -0.86 6.52 -15.21
CA VAL A 362 -0.78 5.39 -14.27
C VAL A 362 0.23 5.75 -13.19
N PHE A 363 -0.19 5.66 -11.94
CA PHE A 363 0.62 5.92 -10.77
C PHE A 363 1.14 4.57 -10.26
N ASP A 364 2.42 4.28 -10.55
CA ASP A 364 3.10 3.03 -10.18
C ASP A 364 3.64 3.18 -8.77
N THR A 365 2.85 2.75 -7.78
CA THR A 365 3.22 2.76 -6.36
C THR A 365 3.77 1.39 -5.95
N PRO A 366 4.53 1.28 -4.85
CA PRO A 366 4.99 -0.01 -4.33
C PRO A 366 3.85 -0.97 -3.98
N LEU A 367 2.65 -0.45 -3.70
CA LEU A 367 1.49 -1.22 -3.28
C LEU A 367 0.59 -1.66 -4.44
N GLY A 368 0.66 -1.01 -5.61
CA GLY A 368 -0.37 -1.15 -6.63
C GLY A 368 -0.25 -0.11 -7.74
N ARG A 369 -0.62 -0.47 -8.97
CA ARG A 369 -0.73 0.50 -10.07
C ARG A 369 -2.13 1.11 -10.11
N LEU A 370 -2.18 2.42 -9.89
CA LEU A 370 -3.42 3.16 -9.79
C LEU A 370 -3.67 3.94 -11.09
N GLY A 371 -4.89 3.86 -11.61
CA GLY A 371 -5.44 4.82 -12.57
C GLY A 371 -6.51 5.67 -11.88
N ILE A 372 -6.70 6.91 -12.32
CA ILE A 372 -7.76 7.79 -11.81
C ILE A 372 -8.70 8.15 -12.96
N GLN A 373 -10.00 7.95 -12.76
CA GLN A 373 -11.06 8.37 -13.68
C GLN A 373 -12.09 9.17 -12.89
N VAL A 374 -12.12 10.50 -13.07
CA VAL A 374 -12.98 11.38 -12.27
C VAL A 374 -14.40 11.31 -12.82
N CYS A 375 -15.32 10.75 -12.04
CA CYS A 375 -16.76 10.73 -12.29
C CYS A 375 -17.10 10.27 -13.70
N TYR A 376 -17.50 11.20 -14.56
CA TYR A 376 -17.91 10.95 -15.94
C TYR A 376 -16.85 10.20 -16.77
N ASP A 377 -15.56 10.31 -16.42
CA ASP A 377 -14.49 9.57 -17.10
C ASP A 377 -14.69 8.05 -17.08
N ILE A 378 -15.32 7.47 -16.05
CA ILE A 378 -15.50 6.02 -15.94
C ILE A 378 -16.50 5.45 -16.94
N GLU A 379 -17.41 6.30 -17.45
CA GLU A 379 -18.43 5.93 -18.43
C GLU A 379 -17.81 5.59 -19.80
N PHE A 380 -16.56 6.01 -20.06
CA PHE A 380 -15.84 5.80 -21.32
C PHE A 380 -14.94 4.55 -21.27
N PRO A 381 -15.31 3.42 -21.91
CA PRO A 381 -14.56 2.15 -21.83
C PRO A 381 -13.12 2.25 -22.34
N GLU A 382 -12.88 3.09 -23.34
CA GLU A 382 -11.58 3.25 -23.99
C GLU A 382 -10.54 3.76 -23.01
N ALA A 383 -10.90 4.74 -22.17
CA ALA A 383 -10.01 5.32 -21.18
C ALA A 383 -9.59 4.29 -20.13
N ALA A 384 -10.54 3.53 -19.60
CA ALA A 384 -10.27 2.45 -18.65
C ALA A 384 -9.36 1.38 -19.28
N ARG A 385 -9.67 0.97 -20.52
CA ARG A 385 -8.89 -0.04 -21.23
C ARG A 385 -7.46 0.41 -21.51
N LEU A 386 -7.26 1.67 -21.87
CA LEU A 386 -5.92 2.25 -22.08
C LEU A 386 -5.12 2.27 -20.77
N LEU A 387 -5.73 2.67 -19.64
CA LEU A 387 -5.10 2.59 -18.32
C LEU A 387 -4.70 1.16 -17.97
N THR A 388 -5.57 0.18 -18.23
CA THR A 388 -5.27 -1.24 -17.99
C THR A 388 -4.12 -1.74 -18.88
N PHE A 389 -4.04 -1.36 -20.16
CA PHE A 389 -2.88 -1.69 -21.00
C PHE A 389 -1.58 -1.04 -20.52
N ALA A 390 -1.66 0.15 -19.94
CA ALA A 390 -0.54 0.77 -19.27
C ALA A 390 -0.23 0.15 -17.89
N GLY A 391 -0.97 -0.89 -17.49
CA GLY A 391 -0.70 -1.71 -16.31
C GLY A 391 -1.50 -1.34 -15.07
N ALA A 392 -2.53 -0.49 -15.17
CA ALA A 392 -3.40 -0.20 -14.04
C ALA A 392 -4.08 -1.47 -13.50
N GLU A 393 -4.14 -1.56 -12.17
CA GLU A 393 -4.73 -2.67 -11.42
C GLU A 393 -5.92 -2.21 -10.58
N VAL A 394 -5.92 -0.94 -10.21
CA VAL A 394 -7.01 -0.27 -9.51
C VAL A 394 -7.38 1.00 -10.27
N LEU A 395 -8.68 1.21 -10.49
CA LEU A 395 -9.23 2.47 -10.96
C LEU A 395 -9.89 3.20 -9.79
N LEU A 396 -9.38 4.38 -9.46
CA LEU A 396 -9.97 5.25 -8.44
C LEU A 396 -10.97 6.19 -9.11
N VAL A 397 -12.19 6.20 -8.59
CA VAL A 397 -13.34 6.87 -9.18
C VAL A 397 -13.97 7.81 -8.15
N PRO A 398 -13.37 9.00 -7.91
CA PRO A 398 -14.04 10.05 -7.17
C PRO A 398 -15.21 10.57 -8.02
N PHE A 399 -16.41 10.69 -7.43
CA PHE A 399 -17.59 11.13 -8.17
C PHE A 399 -18.50 12.06 -7.35
N SER A 400 -19.25 12.90 -8.06
CA SER A 400 -20.30 13.73 -7.50
C SER A 400 -21.52 13.67 -8.42
N THR A 401 -22.62 13.12 -7.92
CA THR A 401 -23.86 12.94 -8.68
C THR A 401 -25.05 13.43 -7.86
N ASP A 402 -26.03 14.02 -8.53
CA ASP A 402 -27.21 14.65 -7.94
C ASP A 402 -28.28 13.64 -7.48
N GLU A 403 -28.50 12.60 -8.27
CA GLU A 403 -29.59 11.65 -8.09
C GLU A 403 -29.21 10.21 -8.44
N ARG A 404 -30.09 9.26 -8.10
CA ARG A 404 -29.83 7.83 -8.21
C ARG A 404 -29.49 7.37 -9.63
N ARG A 405 -30.18 7.82 -10.68
CA ARG A 405 -29.89 7.39 -12.07
C ARG A 405 -28.55 7.92 -12.54
N ALA A 406 -28.14 9.12 -12.11
CA ALA A 406 -26.82 9.65 -12.37
C ALA A 406 -25.73 8.78 -11.71
N TYR A 407 -25.91 8.46 -10.42
CA TYR A 407 -25.04 7.51 -9.73
C TYR A 407 -25.00 6.14 -10.42
N LEU A 408 -26.14 5.59 -10.85
CA LEU A 408 -26.19 4.27 -11.47
C LEU A 408 -25.39 4.20 -12.78
N ARG A 409 -25.28 5.29 -13.55
CA ARG A 409 -24.40 5.31 -14.74
C ARG A 409 -22.93 5.14 -14.36
N VAL A 410 -22.47 5.89 -13.36
CA VAL A 410 -21.10 5.78 -12.81
C VAL A 410 -20.88 4.37 -12.25
N ARG A 411 -21.81 3.90 -11.41
CA ARG A 411 -21.74 2.60 -10.74
C ARG A 411 -21.70 1.43 -11.71
N TYR A 412 -22.60 1.39 -12.69
CA TYR A 412 -22.66 0.29 -13.66
C TYR A 412 -21.48 0.33 -14.62
N SER A 413 -21.04 1.52 -15.03
CA SER A 413 -19.84 1.66 -15.86
C SER A 413 -18.60 1.16 -15.11
N ALA A 414 -18.41 1.57 -13.84
CA ALA A 414 -17.30 1.10 -13.02
C ALA A 414 -17.34 -0.41 -12.81
N HIS A 415 -18.52 -0.98 -12.57
CA HIS A 415 -18.68 -2.43 -12.43
C HIS A 415 -18.28 -3.15 -13.74
N ALA A 416 -18.76 -2.65 -14.89
CA ALA A 416 -18.35 -3.16 -16.18
C ALA A 416 -16.83 -3.03 -16.38
N ARG A 417 -16.20 -1.92 -15.96
CA ARG A 417 -14.74 -1.73 -16.04
C ARG A 417 -13.99 -2.76 -15.20
N SER A 418 -14.45 -3.07 -13.99
CA SER A 418 -13.82 -4.08 -13.14
C SER A 418 -13.81 -5.45 -13.80
N VAL A 419 -14.94 -5.84 -14.41
CA VAL A 419 -15.12 -7.14 -15.08
C VAL A 419 -14.35 -7.20 -16.40
N GLU A 420 -14.56 -6.25 -17.32
CA GLU A 420 -14.02 -6.34 -18.68
C GLU A 420 -12.50 -6.15 -18.74
N ASN A 421 -11.94 -5.42 -17.76
CA ASN A 421 -10.52 -5.13 -17.67
C ASN A 421 -9.79 -5.97 -16.62
N ASN A 422 -10.49 -6.81 -15.83
CA ASN A 422 -9.91 -7.50 -14.67
C ASN A 422 -9.07 -6.54 -13.83
N VAL A 423 -9.72 -5.52 -13.26
CA VAL A 423 -9.16 -4.51 -12.36
C VAL A 423 -10.12 -4.30 -11.19
N TYR A 424 -9.63 -3.74 -10.10
CA TYR A 424 -10.50 -3.23 -9.03
C TYR A 424 -11.00 -1.82 -9.38
N CYS A 425 -12.19 -1.45 -8.90
CA CYS A 425 -12.66 -0.06 -8.94
C CYS A 425 -13.03 0.43 -7.53
N VAL A 426 -12.53 1.59 -7.12
CA VAL A 426 -12.81 2.20 -5.81
C VAL A 426 -13.59 3.49 -6.02
N LEU A 427 -14.88 3.48 -5.70
CA LEU A 427 -15.80 4.58 -5.92
C LEU A 427 -16.07 5.35 -4.63
N ALA A 428 -15.79 6.65 -4.62
CA ALA A 428 -16.05 7.53 -3.48
C ALA A 428 -16.94 8.72 -3.91
N GLY A 429 -18.09 8.88 -3.24
CA GLY A 429 -19.13 9.83 -3.63
C GLY A 429 -19.56 10.78 -2.52
N ASN A 430 -20.11 11.93 -2.93
CA ASN A 430 -20.79 12.85 -2.02
C ASN A 430 -22.23 12.39 -1.72
N ALA A 431 -22.64 12.49 -0.47
CA ALA A 431 -24.00 12.30 0.00
C ALA A 431 -24.56 13.60 0.60
N GLY A 432 -25.87 13.69 0.74
CA GLY A 432 -26.52 14.84 1.39
C GLY A 432 -26.65 16.05 0.48
N ASN A 433 -27.10 17.17 1.07
CA ASN A 433 -27.53 18.34 0.32
C ASN A 433 -26.89 19.60 0.91
N LEU A 434 -26.43 20.49 0.04
CA LEU A 434 -25.89 21.79 0.40
C LEU A 434 -26.87 22.89 -0.06
N PRO A 435 -27.48 23.64 0.88
CA PRO A 435 -28.41 24.72 0.54
C PRO A 435 -27.65 26.00 0.11
N THR A 436 -26.85 25.91 -0.94
CA THR A 436 -26.19 27.03 -1.61
C THR A 436 -27.00 27.50 -2.82
N ARG A 437 -26.61 28.63 -3.45
CA ARG A 437 -27.13 29.00 -4.78
C ARG A 437 -26.89 27.84 -5.75
N GLY A 438 -27.98 27.29 -6.30
CA GLY A 438 -27.98 26.11 -7.17
C GLY A 438 -28.50 24.81 -6.51
N ASN A 439 -28.66 24.78 -5.18
CA ASN A 439 -29.09 23.59 -4.41
C ASN A 439 -28.33 22.32 -4.81
N LEU A 440 -27.11 22.16 -4.31
CA LEU A 440 -26.31 20.98 -4.60
C LEU A 440 -26.86 19.78 -3.81
N ILE A 441 -27.74 19.04 -4.45
CA ILE A 441 -28.17 17.72 -4.00
C ILE A 441 -27.13 16.69 -4.40
N ASN A 442 -26.94 15.66 -3.57
CA ASN A 442 -26.02 14.57 -3.88
C ASN A 442 -26.65 13.22 -3.55
N TYR A 443 -26.36 12.25 -4.42
CA TYR A 443 -26.64 10.85 -4.22
C TYR A 443 -25.35 10.05 -4.36
N ALA A 444 -25.05 9.23 -3.35
CA ALA A 444 -23.94 8.30 -3.40
C ALA A 444 -24.28 6.96 -2.75
N ARG A 445 -23.58 5.95 -3.26
CA ARG A 445 -23.39 4.66 -2.61
C ARG A 445 -21.96 4.20 -2.93
N SER A 446 -20.99 4.71 -2.16
CA SER A 446 -19.56 4.42 -2.32
C SER A 446 -19.30 2.92 -2.23
N ALA A 447 -18.34 2.41 -3.00
CA ALA A 447 -18.14 0.95 -3.13
C ALA A 447 -16.71 0.59 -3.56
N VAL A 448 -16.31 -0.63 -3.22
CA VAL A 448 -15.11 -1.30 -3.75
C VAL A 448 -15.55 -2.49 -4.58
N LEU A 449 -15.25 -2.42 -5.87
CA LEU A 449 -15.67 -3.40 -6.88
C LEU A 449 -14.49 -4.26 -7.31
N THR A 450 -14.80 -5.51 -7.60
CA THR A 450 -13.84 -6.54 -7.99
C THR A 450 -14.19 -7.08 -9.37
N PRO A 451 -13.28 -7.83 -10.01
CA PRO A 451 -13.67 -8.77 -11.05
C PRO A 451 -14.69 -9.80 -10.52
N CYS A 452 -15.34 -10.53 -11.43
CA CYS A 452 -16.32 -11.58 -11.09
C CYS A 452 -15.80 -12.95 -11.53
N ASP A 453 -15.20 -13.70 -10.61
CA ASP A 453 -14.79 -15.11 -10.78
C ASP A 453 -14.57 -15.75 -9.40
N PHE A 454 -14.20 -17.03 -9.32
CA PHE A 454 -14.08 -17.81 -8.08
C PHE A 454 -13.13 -17.19 -7.03
N GLY A 455 -12.14 -16.41 -7.45
CA GLY A 455 -11.24 -15.68 -6.55
C GLY A 455 -11.85 -14.42 -5.91
N PHE A 456 -13.08 -14.06 -6.26
CA PHE A 456 -13.74 -12.80 -5.89
C PHE A 456 -15.16 -13.02 -5.36
N PRO A 457 -15.76 -12.02 -4.68
CA PRO A 457 -17.16 -12.07 -4.29
C PRO A 457 -18.08 -12.33 -5.50
N PRO A 458 -19.16 -13.12 -5.32
CA PRO A 458 -20.02 -13.54 -6.42
C PRO A 458 -20.72 -12.37 -7.15
N GLU A 459 -20.94 -11.27 -6.45
CA GLU A 459 -21.57 -10.07 -7.02
C GLU A 459 -20.57 -9.04 -7.56
N GLY A 460 -19.26 -9.30 -7.49
CA GLY A 460 -18.23 -8.33 -7.90
C GLY A 460 -18.10 -7.13 -6.94
N ILE A 461 -18.53 -7.29 -5.69
CA ILE A 461 -18.57 -6.22 -4.68
C ILE A 461 -17.84 -6.69 -3.43
N ALA A 462 -16.71 -6.06 -3.10
CA ALA A 462 -15.96 -6.34 -1.89
C ALA A 462 -16.48 -5.54 -0.68
N ALA A 463 -16.92 -4.30 -0.91
CA ALA A 463 -17.54 -3.46 0.10
C ALA A 463 -18.48 -2.43 -0.55
N GLU A 464 -19.54 -2.05 0.13
CA GLU A 464 -20.51 -1.06 -0.36
C GLU A 464 -21.16 -0.33 0.83
N ALA A 465 -21.27 0.98 0.74
CA ALA A 465 -21.94 1.80 1.73
C ALA A 465 -23.48 1.68 1.63
N ASP A 466 -24.17 2.07 2.69
CA ASP A 466 -25.61 2.35 2.61
C ASP A 466 -25.87 3.61 1.78
N PRO A 467 -26.96 3.68 0.99
CA PRO A 467 -27.25 4.85 0.18
C PRO A 467 -27.39 6.13 1.03
N ASN A 468 -26.64 7.18 0.68
CA ASN A 468 -26.70 8.51 1.28
C ASN A 468 -26.42 8.61 2.79
N VAL A 469 -25.73 7.63 3.37
CA VAL A 469 -25.30 7.65 4.77
C VAL A 469 -23.82 8.04 4.87
N GLU A 470 -23.46 9.00 5.72
CA GLU A 470 -22.05 9.31 5.97
C GLU A 470 -21.33 8.08 6.53
N THR A 471 -20.39 7.52 5.78
CA THR A 471 -19.69 6.28 6.17
C THR A 471 -18.48 6.02 5.27
N VAL A 472 -17.79 4.91 5.49
CA VAL A 472 -16.70 4.40 4.66
C VAL A 472 -16.99 2.97 4.20
N ALA A 473 -16.57 2.63 2.98
CA ALA A 473 -16.51 1.25 2.49
C ALA A 473 -15.03 0.82 2.44
N ILE A 474 -14.68 -0.23 3.21
CA ILE A 474 -13.29 -0.69 3.35
C ILE A 474 -13.17 -2.12 2.83
N ALA A 475 -12.14 -2.39 2.04
CA ALA A 475 -11.84 -3.74 1.55
C ALA A 475 -10.34 -3.94 1.30
N ASP A 476 -9.91 -5.20 1.37
CA ASP A 476 -8.57 -5.62 0.97
C ASP A 476 -8.56 -6.02 -0.51
N LEU A 477 -7.68 -5.41 -1.29
CA LEU A 477 -7.44 -5.75 -2.69
C LEU A 477 -6.30 -6.77 -2.75
N ASP A 478 -6.55 -7.95 -3.33
CA ASP A 478 -5.54 -8.99 -3.53
C ASP A 478 -5.05 -8.98 -4.98
N PHE A 479 -3.85 -8.45 -5.22
CA PHE A 479 -3.29 -8.38 -6.57
C PHE A 479 -2.75 -9.72 -7.07
N ALA A 480 -2.49 -10.70 -6.18
CA ALA A 480 -2.15 -12.05 -6.60
C ALA A 480 -3.37 -12.78 -7.16
N ALA A 481 -4.54 -12.64 -6.51
CA ALA A 481 -5.81 -13.12 -7.05
C ALA A 481 -6.15 -12.45 -8.39
N LEU A 482 -5.91 -11.14 -8.52
CA LEU A 482 -6.09 -10.40 -9.77
C LEU A 482 -5.20 -10.95 -10.90
N GLN A 483 -3.93 -11.22 -10.61
CA GLN A 483 -2.99 -11.77 -11.58
C GLN A 483 -3.38 -13.21 -11.97
N GLN A 484 -3.71 -14.05 -10.99
CA GLN A 484 -4.19 -15.41 -11.23
C GLN A 484 -5.42 -15.40 -12.13
N GLN A 485 -6.36 -14.49 -11.90
CA GLN A 485 -7.56 -14.34 -12.73
C GLN A 485 -7.23 -13.98 -14.18
N ARG A 486 -6.25 -13.11 -14.40
CA ARG A 486 -5.82 -12.71 -15.75
C ARG A 486 -5.20 -13.88 -16.54
N GLU A 487 -4.57 -14.83 -15.85
CA GLU A 487 -3.87 -15.97 -16.47
C GLU A 487 -4.75 -17.23 -16.59
N LEU A 488 -5.46 -17.57 -15.52
CA LEU A 488 -6.13 -18.85 -15.30
C LEU A 488 -7.66 -18.73 -15.08
N GLY A 489 -8.21 -17.51 -15.14
CA GLY A 489 -9.64 -17.27 -14.95
C GLY A 489 -10.50 -18.05 -15.93
N SER A 490 -11.75 -18.32 -15.53
CA SER A 490 -12.74 -19.03 -16.36
C SER A 490 -12.97 -18.34 -17.71
N VAL A 491 -12.84 -17.01 -17.72
CA VAL A 491 -12.85 -16.14 -18.90
C VAL A 491 -11.71 -15.12 -18.81
N ARG A 492 -11.07 -14.79 -19.95
CA ARG A 492 -9.85 -13.95 -19.96
C ARG A 492 -9.95 -12.80 -20.99
N PRO A 493 -10.81 -11.80 -20.75
CA PRO A 493 -11.12 -10.74 -21.72
C PRO A 493 -9.93 -9.84 -22.12
N LEU A 494 -8.85 -9.80 -21.33
CA LEU A 494 -7.62 -9.11 -21.72
C LEU A 494 -6.80 -9.91 -22.74
N HIS A 495 -6.70 -11.23 -22.53
CA HIS A 495 -5.95 -12.14 -23.37
C HIS A 495 -6.69 -12.46 -24.67
N ASP A 496 -8.00 -12.74 -24.58
CA ASP A 496 -8.81 -13.24 -25.70
C ASP A 496 -9.28 -12.13 -26.67
N ARG A 497 -8.67 -10.95 -26.62
CA ARG A 497 -8.93 -9.86 -27.57
C ARG A 497 -8.51 -10.27 -28.98
N ARG A 498 -9.12 -9.62 -29.98
CA ARG A 498 -8.87 -9.85 -31.40
C ARG A 498 -8.15 -8.66 -32.05
N PRO A 499 -6.84 -8.47 -31.77
CA PRO A 499 -6.06 -7.37 -32.33
C PRO A 499 -5.92 -7.42 -33.86
N ASP A 500 -6.25 -8.57 -34.47
CA ASP A 500 -6.41 -8.77 -35.91
C ASP A 500 -7.67 -8.11 -36.48
N LEU A 501 -8.72 -7.91 -35.66
CA LEU A 501 -9.98 -7.29 -36.06
C LEU A 501 -10.08 -5.82 -35.64
N TYR A 502 -9.56 -5.47 -34.48
CA TYR A 502 -9.61 -4.11 -33.95
C TYR A 502 -8.38 -3.75 -33.14
N ARG A 503 -8.01 -2.47 -33.14
CA ARG A 503 -6.96 -1.95 -32.28
C ARG A 503 -7.46 -0.73 -31.53
N LEU A 504 -7.16 -0.68 -30.24
CA LEU A 504 -7.35 0.51 -29.42
C LEU A 504 -5.98 1.12 -29.16
N VAL A 505 -5.72 2.28 -29.74
CA VAL A 505 -4.49 3.06 -29.54
C VAL A 505 -4.91 4.49 -29.24
N GLY A 506 -4.51 5.02 -28.09
CA GLY A 506 -4.65 6.44 -27.82
C GLY A 506 -3.62 7.23 -28.63
N GLU A 507 -4.00 8.37 -29.19
CA GLU A 507 -3.03 9.28 -29.84
C GLU A 507 -1.92 9.72 -28.89
N ARG A 508 -2.25 9.81 -27.60
CA ARG A 508 -1.31 9.98 -26.49
C ARG A 508 -1.41 8.76 -25.59
N PRO A 509 -0.36 7.93 -25.49
CA PRO A 509 -0.38 6.79 -24.58
C PRO A 509 -0.42 7.30 -23.13
N PRO A 510 -0.99 6.52 -22.18
CA PRO A 510 -0.94 6.88 -20.77
C PRO A 510 0.51 7.01 -20.28
N THR A 511 0.78 8.04 -19.50
CA THR A 511 2.10 8.26 -18.89
C THR A 511 2.19 7.43 -17.61
N VAL A 512 3.22 6.59 -17.47
CA VAL A 512 3.50 5.85 -16.23
C VAL A 512 4.41 6.69 -15.34
N LEU A 513 3.95 7.03 -14.15
CA LEU A 513 4.68 7.79 -13.14
C LEU A 513 5.08 6.84 -12.01
N ARG A 514 6.38 6.65 -11.80
CA ARG A 514 6.87 5.88 -10.65
C ARG A 514 6.79 6.75 -9.39
N ILE A 515 6.12 6.24 -8.38
CA ILE A 515 5.97 6.89 -7.07
C ILE A 515 6.76 6.07 -6.06
N SER A 516 7.75 6.70 -5.43
CA SER A 516 8.55 6.13 -4.33
C SER A 516 7.88 6.33 -2.98
#